data_AF-A0A364NGE2-F1
#
_entry.id   AF-A0A364NGE2-F1
#
_cell.length_a   1.000
_cell.length_b   1.000
_cell.length_c   1.000
_cell.angle_alpha   90.00
_cell.angle_beta   90.00
_cell.angle_gamma   90.00
#
_symmetry.space_group_name_H-M   'P 1'
#
loop_
_entity.id
_entity.type
_entity.pdbx_description
1 polymer ?
#
loop_
_entity_poly.entity_id
_entity_poly.type
_entity_poly.pdbx_seq_one_letter_code
_entity_poly.pdbx_strand_id
1 'polypeptide(L)'
;MSSAVGPYAYNAGLLPPRIYAQGDGEVTVKIRNTNTGKLIDSTFEVIGAQAAVVGDYNIDGVTGKGAKIKLDFKHPYGSKTGRVLPTGKRIDNIAGYRVSCVDGANPAVFVRADDVGVDGTILPNDFNKLTEKLALLESLRKAAAVAMGIAPTEDAVPRTIPKIGLVSQSSAHPVLSGKTLKSSQMDIVVRFLSDTQPHRAIPLTAALTTAVAARIPGTLVEQMLSPEPLMEGAITIGHASGRLQVNATMSERNKLIPETGTVYRTAKRLFEGEVFWTDNTKGTLEPNNMYDSNGRHSLGLAFLLESRGQSSSPLFESDDQPSQPPVEVEAPPHTPDPEPQQTLSEVEENEKEEKQYSISYRPLPDPHRKRNMPLSFPDLPDTPLATALQKLHAQTTRLLSDPKLATREYPPELESTVRRAQLSIFFGARIQKQRRSDVKAGEKAIESAKIVERVVERVVEDTGGEKGGEKGNGEMSKRMMRSLEKQEKKKMRKRMKKMESKSKKAAWGGKRRREGREAKIDWGNRG
;
A
#
# COMPACT_ATOMS: atom_id res chain seq x y z
N MET A 1 3.30 6.24 0.28
CA MET A 1 3.46 5.05 1.14
C MET A 1 4.90 4.59 1.31
N SER A 2 5.76 4.62 0.29
CA SER A 2 7.15 4.10 0.40
C SER A 2 7.95 4.64 1.60
N SER A 3 7.70 5.89 2.03
CA SER A 3 8.37 6.49 3.20
C SER A 3 8.06 5.80 4.53
N ALA A 4 6.93 5.11 4.64
CA ALA A 4 6.57 4.38 5.86
C ALA A 4 7.17 2.96 5.90
N VAL A 5 7.58 2.39 4.76
CA VAL A 5 7.98 0.98 4.66
C VAL A 5 9.29 0.70 5.40
N GLY A 6 10.31 1.57 5.22
CA GLY A 6 11.59 1.44 5.92
C GLY A 6 11.45 1.52 7.44
N PRO A 7 10.89 2.63 7.98
CA PRO A 7 10.60 2.76 9.41
C PRO A 7 9.76 1.62 9.98
N TYR A 8 8.72 1.19 9.26
CA TYR A 8 7.90 0.06 9.68
C TYR A 8 8.71 -1.24 9.76
N ALA A 9 9.48 -1.57 8.73
CA ALA A 9 10.29 -2.79 8.70
C ALA A 9 11.34 -2.82 9.82
N TYR A 10 11.93 -1.66 10.14
CA TYR A 10 12.84 -1.52 11.29
C TYR A 10 12.10 -1.80 12.59
N ASN A 11 11.04 -1.05 12.89
CA ASN A 11 10.28 -1.15 14.14
C ASN A 11 9.59 -2.51 14.31
N ALA A 12 9.24 -3.19 13.22
CA ALA A 12 8.59 -4.50 13.22
C ALA A 12 9.58 -5.69 13.30
N GLY A 13 10.89 -5.45 13.40
CA GLY A 13 11.87 -6.54 13.54
C GLY A 13 12.09 -7.36 12.26
N LEU A 14 11.77 -6.81 11.08
CA LEU A 14 11.77 -7.56 9.80
C LEU A 14 13.12 -7.55 9.08
N LEU A 15 14.11 -6.82 9.59
CA LEU A 15 15.39 -6.61 8.91
C LEU A 15 16.47 -7.62 9.36
N PRO A 16 17.55 -7.80 8.59
CA PRO A 16 18.67 -8.64 9.03
C PRO A 16 19.34 -8.09 10.30
N PRO A 17 19.88 -8.95 11.20
CA PRO A 17 20.50 -8.53 12.46
C PRO A 17 21.57 -7.44 12.33
N ARG A 18 22.32 -7.43 11.22
CA ARG A 18 23.34 -6.41 10.93
C ARG A 18 22.80 -4.97 10.86
N ILE A 19 21.52 -4.79 10.57
CA ILE A 19 20.90 -3.46 10.53
C ILE A 19 20.68 -2.96 11.96
N TYR A 20 20.18 -3.81 12.86
CA TYR A 20 19.97 -3.46 14.27
C TYR A 20 21.29 -3.30 15.04
N ALA A 21 22.35 -4.01 14.63
CA ALA A 21 23.67 -3.89 15.23
C ALA A 21 24.32 -2.51 15.03
N GLN A 22 23.79 -1.66 14.15
CA GLN A 22 24.27 -0.29 13.95
C GLN A 22 23.91 0.64 15.11
N GLY A 23 22.89 0.31 15.90
CA GLY A 23 22.42 1.14 17.00
C GLY A 23 21.61 2.35 16.52
N ASP A 24 21.62 3.41 17.33
CA ASP A 24 21.00 4.69 17.00
C ASP A 24 21.83 5.45 15.95
N GLY A 25 21.16 6.31 15.18
CA GLY A 25 21.74 7.05 14.07
C GLY A 25 21.05 6.79 12.73
N GLU A 26 21.69 7.22 11.65
CA GLU A 26 21.15 7.08 10.30
C GLU A 26 21.21 5.62 9.82
N VAL A 27 20.06 5.08 9.40
CA VAL A 27 19.94 3.72 8.87
C VAL A 27 19.33 3.73 7.47
N THR A 28 19.91 2.96 6.55
CA THR A 28 19.36 2.75 5.19
C THR A 28 18.77 1.35 5.03
N VAL A 29 17.49 1.30 4.67
CA VAL A 29 16.75 0.07 4.34
C VAL A 29 16.52 -0.01 2.84
N LYS A 30 16.94 -1.11 2.21
CA LYS A 30 16.64 -1.39 0.80
C LYS A 30 15.26 -1.99 0.64
N ILE A 31 14.39 -1.31 -0.09
CA ILE A 31 13.03 -1.73 -0.40
C ILE A 31 12.97 -2.18 -1.86
N ARG A 32 12.42 -3.37 -2.11
CA ARG A 32 12.03 -3.79 -3.45
C ARG A 32 10.54 -3.54 -3.63
N ASN A 33 10.18 -2.57 -4.47
CA ASN A 33 8.78 -2.35 -4.83
C ASN A 33 8.31 -3.48 -5.76
N THR A 34 7.42 -4.34 -5.29
CA THR A 34 6.92 -5.48 -6.08
C THR A 34 6.04 -5.07 -7.25
N ASN A 35 5.42 -3.88 -7.21
CA ASN A 35 4.55 -3.39 -8.28
C ASN A 35 5.35 -2.95 -9.53
N THR A 36 6.57 -2.44 -9.33
CA THR A 36 7.43 -1.91 -10.41
C THR A 36 8.74 -2.67 -10.59
N GLY A 37 9.08 -3.56 -9.65
CA GLY A 37 10.37 -4.25 -9.59
C GLY A 37 11.55 -3.37 -9.15
N LYS A 38 11.34 -2.05 -8.98
CA LYS A 38 12.40 -1.08 -8.69
C LYS A 38 12.87 -1.14 -7.24
N LEU A 39 14.14 -0.79 -7.03
CA LEU A 39 14.75 -0.68 -5.72
C LEU A 39 14.69 0.77 -5.22
N ILE A 40 14.39 0.92 -3.93
CA ILE A 40 14.33 2.20 -3.23
C ILE A 40 15.18 2.06 -1.98
N ASP A 41 16.20 2.89 -1.84
CA ASP A 41 16.94 3.01 -0.59
C ASP A 41 16.19 4.03 0.30
N SER A 42 15.75 3.58 1.48
CA SER A 42 15.02 4.38 2.46
C SER A 42 15.92 4.66 3.65
N THR A 43 16.41 5.90 3.74
CA THR A 43 17.31 6.37 4.79
C THR A 43 16.55 7.22 5.79
N PHE A 44 16.66 6.89 7.09
CA PHE A 44 15.97 7.56 8.18
C PHE A 44 16.76 7.42 9.49
N GLU A 45 16.46 8.30 10.44
CA GLU A 45 17.08 8.31 11.76
C GLU A 45 16.46 7.26 12.69
N VAL A 46 17.29 6.60 13.50
CA VAL A 46 16.90 5.69 14.58
C VAL A 46 17.32 6.29 15.92
N ILE A 47 16.39 6.37 16.87
CA ILE A 47 16.63 6.86 18.23
C ILE A 47 15.93 5.91 19.22
N GLY A 48 16.66 5.44 20.24
CA GLY A 48 16.14 4.50 21.22
C GLY A 48 15.72 3.17 20.59
N ALA A 49 16.47 2.68 19.60
CA ALA A 49 16.15 1.48 18.82
C ALA A 49 14.78 1.52 18.11
N GLN A 50 14.26 2.71 17.80
CA GLN A 50 13.05 2.93 17.00
C GLN A 50 13.33 3.96 15.91
N ALA A 51 12.68 3.82 14.75
CA ALA A 51 12.70 4.87 13.73
C ALA A 51 12.11 6.17 14.30
N ALA A 52 12.84 7.26 14.15
CA ALA A 52 12.45 8.57 14.64
C ALA A 52 11.15 9.05 13.96
N VAL A 53 10.30 9.70 14.73
CA VAL A 53 9.03 10.28 14.27
C VAL A 53 9.07 11.80 14.40
N VAL A 54 9.59 12.31 15.51
CA VAL A 54 9.76 13.74 15.78
C VAL A 54 11.01 14.24 15.06
N GLY A 55 10.90 15.41 14.44
CA GLY A 55 11.99 16.09 13.76
C GLY A 55 11.56 17.48 13.33
N ASP A 56 12.45 18.20 12.66
CA ASP A 56 12.24 19.59 12.25
C ASP A 56 11.80 19.74 10.78
N TYR A 57 11.73 18.64 10.03
CA TYR A 57 11.41 18.62 8.62
C TYR A 57 9.91 18.78 8.38
N ASN A 58 9.54 19.64 7.43
CA ASN A 58 8.16 19.90 7.05
C ASN A 58 7.94 19.53 5.58
N ILE A 59 6.75 19.04 5.25
CA ILE A 59 6.30 18.79 3.88
C ILE A 59 4.94 19.43 3.68
N ASP A 60 4.76 20.15 2.57
CA ASP A 60 3.49 20.79 2.30
C ASP A 60 2.39 19.73 2.12
N GLY A 61 1.22 19.98 2.73
CA GLY A 61 0.10 19.03 2.78
C GLY A 61 0.09 18.08 3.98
N VAL A 62 1.04 18.16 4.91
CA VAL A 62 1.01 17.44 6.20
C VAL A 62 1.12 18.45 7.35
N THR A 63 0.25 18.30 8.36
CA THR A 63 0.27 19.18 9.54
C THR A 63 1.43 18.84 10.46
N GLY A 64 2.21 19.86 10.83
CA GLY A 64 3.32 19.75 11.78
C GLY A 64 4.63 19.28 11.15
N LYS A 65 5.65 19.11 12.00
CA LYS A 65 6.98 18.65 11.60
C LYS A 65 7.17 17.17 11.93
N GLY A 66 8.12 16.51 11.27
CA GLY A 66 8.49 15.13 11.56
C GLY A 66 9.94 14.83 11.20
N ALA A 67 10.39 13.62 11.53
CA ALA A 67 11.70 13.14 11.14
C ALA A 67 11.82 13.00 9.62
N LYS A 68 12.93 13.51 9.06
CA LYS A 68 13.21 13.45 7.63
C LYS A 68 13.53 12.02 7.21
N ILE A 69 12.88 11.57 6.14
CA ILE A 69 13.12 10.29 5.49
C ILE A 69 13.52 10.56 4.05
N LYS A 70 14.72 10.12 3.67
CA LYS A 70 15.21 10.20 2.29
C LYS A 70 14.88 8.91 1.56
N LEU A 71 14.25 9.02 0.40
CA LEU A 71 13.96 7.91 -0.50
C LEU A 71 14.73 8.08 -1.81
N ASP A 72 15.66 7.18 -2.06
CA ASP A 72 16.48 7.13 -3.27
C ASP A 72 15.99 6.00 -4.19
N PHE A 73 15.23 6.35 -5.22
CA PHE A 73 14.74 5.44 -6.25
C PHE A 73 15.86 5.15 -7.24
N LYS A 74 16.36 3.91 -7.26
CA LYS A 74 17.48 3.52 -8.12
C LYS A 74 17.03 3.26 -9.56
N HIS A 75 17.80 3.80 -10.51
CA HIS A 75 17.52 3.75 -11.95
C HIS A 75 16.04 4.09 -12.25
N PRO A 76 15.60 5.33 -11.91
CA PRO A 76 14.19 5.73 -11.94
C PRO A 76 13.72 6.04 -13.38
N TYR A 77 13.94 5.11 -14.30
CA TYR A 77 13.55 5.22 -15.70
C TYR A 77 13.16 3.88 -16.31
N GLY A 78 12.58 3.94 -17.52
CA GLY A 78 12.23 2.77 -18.31
C GLY A 78 11.24 1.87 -17.60
N SER A 79 10.34 2.44 -16.79
CA SER A 79 9.40 1.69 -15.97
C SER A 79 8.41 0.85 -16.79
N LYS A 80 8.18 1.22 -18.05
CA LYS A 80 7.29 0.50 -18.98
C LYS A 80 7.91 0.22 -20.34
N THR A 81 8.72 1.13 -20.85
CA THR A 81 9.29 1.08 -22.20
C THR A 81 10.77 0.66 -22.21
N GLY A 82 11.42 0.65 -21.04
CA GLY A 82 12.85 0.39 -20.89
C GLY A 82 13.77 1.54 -21.33
N ARG A 83 13.23 2.66 -21.82
CA ARG A 83 14.00 3.83 -22.29
C ARG A 83 13.65 5.06 -21.46
N VAL A 84 14.52 6.07 -21.43
CA VAL A 84 14.23 7.35 -20.77
C VAL A 84 13.33 8.22 -21.65
N LEU A 85 13.65 8.29 -22.94
CA LEU A 85 12.87 8.98 -23.98
C LEU A 85 12.34 7.92 -24.96
N PRO A 86 11.11 7.41 -24.77
CA PRO A 86 10.62 6.25 -25.53
C PRO A 86 10.49 6.51 -27.03
N THR A 87 10.13 7.74 -27.41
CA THR A 87 10.03 8.22 -28.80
C THR A 87 11.39 8.51 -29.42
N GLY A 88 12.45 8.56 -28.62
CA GLY A 88 13.80 8.98 -29.02
C GLY A 88 13.99 10.50 -29.13
N LYS A 89 12.94 11.31 -28.93
CA LYS A 89 13.00 12.77 -29.03
C LYS A 89 12.85 13.43 -27.66
N ARG A 90 13.40 14.64 -27.49
CA ARG A 90 13.17 15.46 -26.29
C ARG A 90 11.81 16.16 -26.35
N ILE A 91 11.39 16.54 -27.56
CA ILE A 91 10.09 17.12 -27.87
C ILE A 91 9.54 16.38 -29.08
N ASP A 92 8.30 15.94 -28.97
CA ASP A 92 7.47 15.39 -30.03
C ASP A 92 6.38 16.40 -30.40
N ASN A 93 5.82 16.28 -31.60
CA ASN A 93 4.57 16.94 -31.98
C ASN A 93 3.50 15.85 -32.10
N ILE A 94 2.55 15.83 -31.17
CA ILE A 94 1.51 14.80 -31.05
C ILE A 94 0.17 15.50 -31.00
N ALA A 95 -0.73 15.11 -31.91
CA ALA A 95 -2.05 15.73 -32.07
C ALA A 95 -1.98 17.28 -32.23
N GLY A 96 -0.90 17.79 -32.83
CA GLY A 96 -0.68 19.23 -33.02
C GLY A 96 -0.03 19.95 -31.84
N TYR A 97 0.24 19.26 -30.73
CA TYR A 97 0.84 19.83 -29.53
C TYR A 97 2.29 19.39 -29.35
N ARG A 98 3.13 20.34 -28.94
CA ARG A 98 4.50 20.03 -28.49
C ARG A 98 4.42 19.33 -27.14
N VAL A 99 5.00 18.15 -27.05
CA VAL A 99 5.04 17.37 -25.81
C VAL A 99 6.42 16.79 -25.54
N SER A 100 6.76 16.58 -24.28
CA SER A 100 7.91 15.74 -23.89
C SER A 100 7.41 14.42 -23.32
N CYS A 101 7.76 13.32 -23.96
CA CYS A 101 7.41 11.97 -23.53
C CYS A 101 8.60 11.34 -22.78
N VAL A 102 8.48 11.17 -21.46
CA VAL A 102 9.57 10.66 -20.60
C VAL A 102 9.09 9.43 -19.83
N ASP A 103 9.81 8.32 -19.94
CA ASP A 103 9.58 7.15 -19.11
C ASP A 103 10.57 7.11 -17.94
N GLY A 104 10.16 7.79 -16.85
CA GLY A 104 10.87 7.85 -15.58
C GLY A 104 10.45 6.74 -14.60
N ALA A 105 10.18 7.13 -13.35
CA ALA A 105 9.66 6.21 -12.32
C ALA A 105 8.25 5.71 -12.66
N ASN A 106 7.50 6.51 -13.41
CA ASN A 106 6.29 6.15 -14.15
C ASN A 106 6.27 6.97 -15.45
N PRO A 107 5.78 6.47 -16.59
CA PRO A 107 5.80 7.24 -17.83
C PRO A 107 4.91 8.47 -17.71
N ALA A 108 5.40 9.60 -18.20
CA ALA A 108 4.70 10.87 -18.17
C ALA A 108 4.85 11.62 -19.49
N VAL A 109 3.79 12.31 -19.86
CA VAL A 109 3.70 13.25 -20.98
C VAL A 109 3.61 14.64 -20.37
N PHE A 110 4.52 15.52 -20.78
CA PHE A 110 4.53 16.92 -20.36
C PHE A 110 4.11 17.79 -21.53
N VAL A 111 3.22 18.75 -21.28
CA VAL A 111 2.77 19.77 -22.23
C VAL A 111 2.76 21.11 -21.52
N ARG A 112 3.04 22.21 -22.22
CA ARG A 112 2.95 23.55 -21.60
C ARG A 112 1.47 23.88 -21.35
N ALA A 113 1.19 24.52 -20.22
CA ALA A 113 -0.17 24.92 -19.88
C ALA A 113 -0.76 25.90 -20.92
N ASP A 114 0.06 26.86 -21.37
CA ASP A 114 -0.33 27.86 -22.37
C ASP A 114 -0.62 27.24 -23.73
N ASP A 115 0.12 26.20 -24.14
CA ASP A 115 -0.07 25.52 -25.44
C ASP A 115 -1.48 24.88 -25.54
N VAL A 116 -2.08 24.50 -24.41
CA VAL A 116 -3.45 23.93 -24.35
C VAL A 116 -4.49 24.95 -23.87
N GLY A 117 -4.09 26.21 -23.63
CA GLY A 117 -4.97 27.28 -23.16
C GLY A 117 -5.54 27.00 -21.76
N VAL A 118 -4.70 26.56 -20.82
CA VAL A 118 -5.05 26.35 -19.42
C VAL A 118 -4.08 27.17 -18.56
N ASP A 119 -4.57 27.85 -17.52
CA ASP A 119 -3.71 28.49 -16.52
C ASP A 119 -2.83 27.43 -15.83
N GLY A 120 -1.51 27.57 -15.92
CA GLY A 120 -0.57 26.63 -15.31
C GLY A 120 -0.69 26.52 -13.79
N THR A 121 -1.31 27.49 -13.14
CA THR A 121 -1.52 27.53 -11.68
C THR A 121 -2.89 27.01 -11.24
N ILE A 122 -3.77 26.63 -12.18
CA ILE A 122 -5.16 26.22 -11.95
C ILE A 122 -5.32 25.21 -10.80
N LEU A 123 -6.35 25.40 -9.97
CA LEU A 123 -6.68 24.50 -8.88
C LEU A 123 -7.58 23.36 -9.36
N PRO A 124 -7.53 22.17 -8.73
CA PRO A 124 -8.29 20.99 -9.15
C PRO A 124 -9.79 21.23 -9.35
N ASN A 125 -10.43 22.01 -8.46
CA ASN A 125 -11.86 22.28 -8.53
C ASN A 125 -12.22 23.13 -9.75
N ASP A 126 -11.39 24.10 -10.12
CA ASP A 126 -11.60 24.93 -11.32
C ASP A 126 -11.22 24.17 -12.59
N PHE A 127 -10.17 23.35 -12.51
CA PHE A 127 -9.78 22.50 -13.62
C PHE A 127 -10.87 21.47 -13.95
N ASN A 128 -11.57 20.93 -12.94
CA ASN A 128 -12.72 20.05 -13.12
C ASN A 128 -13.89 20.68 -13.88
N LYS A 129 -13.98 22.02 -13.91
CA LYS A 129 -15.01 22.74 -14.67
C LYS A 129 -14.66 22.85 -16.15
N LEU A 130 -13.40 22.64 -16.55
CA LEU A 130 -12.92 22.73 -17.93
C LEU A 130 -13.01 21.37 -18.64
N THR A 131 -14.23 20.84 -18.77
CA THR A 131 -14.48 19.48 -19.32
C THR A 131 -13.87 19.26 -20.69
N GLU A 132 -13.94 20.25 -21.59
CA GLU A 132 -13.32 20.18 -22.92
C GLU A 132 -11.79 20.07 -22.86
N LYS A 133 -11.15 20.80 -21.93
CA LYS A 133 -9.70 20.74 -21.73
C LYS A 133 -9.28 19.40 -21.12
N LEU A 134 -10.07 18.84 -20.21
CA LEU A 134 -9.83 17.50 -19.67
C LEU A 134 -9.91 16.43 -20.77
N ALA A 135 -10.92 16.52 -21.65
CA ALA A 135 -11.07 15.61 -22.78
C ALA A 135 -9.90 15.74 -23.78
N LEU A 136 -9.47 16.97 -24.09
CA LEU A 136 -8.29 17.24 -24.91
C LEU A 136 -7.04 16.58 -24.33
N LEU A 137 -6.79 16.75 -23.02
CA LEU A 137 -5.62 16.17 -22.36
C LEU A 137 -5.67 14.65 -22.31
N GLU A 138 -6.86 14.04 -22.16
CA GLU A 138 -7.00 12.59 -22.25
C GLU A 138 -6.71 12.07 -23.66
N SER A 139 -7.20 12.75 -24.71
CA SER A 139 -6.87 12.44 -26.10
C SER A 139 -5.37 12.53 -26.36
N LEU A 140 -4.73 13.64 -25.96
CA LEU A 140 -3.29 13.84 -26.08
C LEU A 140 -2.49 12.77 -25.32
N ARG A 141 -2.94 12.39 -24.11
CA ARG A 141 -2.33 11.32 -23.31
C ARG A 141 -2.38 9.97 -24.03
N LYS A 142 -3.50 9.62 -24.65
CA LYS A 142 -3.67 8.36 -25.40
C LYS A 142 -2.80 8.33 -26.64
N ALA A 143 -2.82 9.38 -27.46
CA ALA A 143 -1.98 9.49 -28.65
C ALA A 143 -0.47 9.39 -28.28
N ALA A 144 -0.06 10.07 -27.21
CA ALA A 144 1.31 9.98 -26.71
C ALA A 144 1.66 8.58 -26.17
N ALA A 145 0.72 7.88 -25.52
CA ALA A 145 0.94 6.51 -25.07
C ALA A 145 1.24 5.55 -26.23
N VAL A 146 0.55 5.71 -27.35
CA VAL A 146 0.80 4.95 -28.59
C VAL A 146 2.18 5.30 -29.16
N ALA A 147 2.49 6.59 -29.27
CA ALA A 147 3.81 7.03 -29.75
C ALA A 147 4.98 6.54 -28.86
N MET A 148 4.76 6.42 -27.55
CA MET A 148 5.72 5.87 -26.60
C MET A 148 5.87 4.34 -26.68
N GLY A 149 5.01 3.66 -27.45
CA GLY A 149 4.95 2.19 -27.51
C GLY A 149 4.39 1.54 -26.25
N ILE A 150 3.63 2.27 -25.42
CA ILE A 150 2.98 1.73 -24.22
C ILE A 150 1.74 0.91 -24.57
N ALA A 151 1.04 1.29 -25.63
CA ALA A 151 -0.13 0.59 -26.15
C ALA A 151 -0.10 0.56 -27.69
N PRO A 152 -0.68 -0.47 -28.33
CA PRO A 152 -0.73 -0.56 -29.79
C PRO A 152 -1.72 0.43 -30.43
N THR A 153 -2.79 0.78 -29.71
CA THR A 153 -3.86 1.70 -30.15
C THR A 153 -4.33 2.55 -28.97
N GLU A 154 -5.04 3.65 -29.25
CA GLU A 154 -5.56 4.56 -28.22
C GLU A 154 -6.59 3.89 -27.28
N ASP A 155 -7.37 2.93 -27.79
CA ASP A 155 -8.34 2.17 -27.00
C ASP A 155 -7.69 1.16 -26.06
N ALA A 156 -6.48 0.72 -26.38
CA ALA A 156 -5.70 -0.22 -25.56
C ALA A 156 -4.84 0.50 -24.50
N VAL A 157 -4.93 1.83 -24.39
CA VAL A 157 -4.13 2.61 -23.44
C VAL A 157 -4.60 2.33 -22.01
N PRO A 158 -3.70 1.91 -21.10
CA PRO A 158 -4.06 1.73 -19.70
C PRO A 158 -4.54 3.04 -19.07
N ARG A 159 -5.56 2.96 -18.21
CA ARG A 159 -6.18 4.13 -17.55
C ARG A 159 -5.19 5.05 -16.83
N THR A 160 -4.13 4.49 -16.26
CA THR A 160 -3.25 5.22 -15.33
C THR A 160 -1.86 5.51 -15.85
N ILE A 161 -1.48 4.99 -17.03
CA ILE A 161 -0.16 5.19 -17.65
C ILE A 161 -0.28 5.43 -19.16
N PRO A 162 0.51 6.34 -19.75
CA PRO A 162 1.32 7.35 -19.08
C PRO A 162 0.45 8.33 -18.28
N LYS A 163 1.04 9.07 -17.34
CA LYS A 163 0.42 10.27 -16.74
C LYS A 163 0.55 11.45 -17.71
N ILE A 164 -0.32 12.44 -17.61
CA ILE A 164 -0.17 13.71 -18.34
C ILE A 164 -0.11 14.88 -17.36
N GLY A 165 0.86 15.77 -17.56
CA GLY A 165 1.10 16.92 -16.69
C GLY A 165 1.28 18.20 -17.49
N LEU A 166 0.62 19.26 -17.03
CA LEU A 166 0.86 20.62 -17.48
C LEU A 166 2.09 21.17 -16.76
N VAL A 167 2.95 21.86 -17.50
CA VAL A 167 4.11 22.59 -16.97
C VAL A 167 4.00 24.07 -17.29
N SER A 168 4.40 24.90 -16.34
CA SER A 168 4.56 26.35 -16.54
C SER A 168 5.70 26.88 -15.66
N GLN A 169 6.18 28.06 -15.99
CA GLN A 169 7.17 28.77 -15.19
C GLN A 169 6.65 29.05 -13.76
N SER A 170 7.58 29.31 -12.85
CA SER A 170 7.25 29.70 -11.47
C SER A 170 6.49 31.03 -11.43
N SER A 171 5.31 31.02 -10.82
CA SER A 171 4.47 32.22 -10.67
C SER A 171 3.84 32.26 -9.28
N ALA A 172 3.50 33.45 -8.80
CA ALA A 172 2.79 33.58 -7.52
C ALA A 172 1.32 33.16 -7.68
N HIS A 173 0.84 32.24 -6.84
CA HIS A 173 -0.51 31.69 -6.97
C HIS A 173 -1.05 31.08 -5.67
N PRO A 174 -2.38 31.01 -5.48
CA PRO A 174 -2.98 30.30 -4.36
C PRO A 174 -2.83 28.79 -4.50
N VAL A 175 -2.72 28.10 -3.36
CA VAL A 175 -2.86 26.64 -3.26
C VAL A 175 -4.16 26.27 -2.55
N LEU A 176 -4.52 24.99 -2.53
CA LEU A 176 -5.75 24.47 -1.95
C LEU A 176 -5.98 24.86 -0.48
N SER A 177 -4.92 25.19 0.27
CA SER A 177 -5.04 25.65 1.66
C SER A 177 -5.40 27.14 1.78
N GLY A 178 -5.61 27.85 0.67
CA GLY A 178 -5.81 29.31 0.62
C GLY A 178 -4.51 30.13 0.76
N LYS A 179 -3.37 29.48 1.03
CA LYS A 179 -2.07 30.16 1.09
C LYS A 179 -1.61 30.51 -0.32
N THR A 180 -0.98 31.67 -0.48
CA THR A 180 -0.30 32.05 -1.72
C THR A 180 1.17 31.64 -1.66
N LEU A 181 1.61 30.85 -2.65
CA LEU A 181 3.03 30.62 -2.90
C LEU A 181 3.59 31.77 -3.72
N LYS A 182 4.79 32.26 -3.39
CA LYS A 182 5.52 33.24 -4.19
C LYS A 182 6.29 32.52 -5.31
N SER A 183 6.50 33.18 -6.46
CA SER A 183 7.32 32.62 -7.55
C SER A 183 8.70 32.17 -7.06
N SER A 184 9.34 32.95 -6.18
CA SER A 184 10.64 32.63 -5.55
C SER A 184 10.63 31.45 -4.57
N GLN A 185 9.51 30.73 -4.44
CA GLN A 185 9.37 29.56 -3.56
C GLN A 185 9.32 28.23 -4.33
N MET A 186 9.42 28.27 -5.66
CA MET A 186 9.43 27.08 -6.52
C MET A 186 10.23 27.32 -7.80
N ASP A 187 10.73 26.24 -8.38
CA ASP A 187 11.49 26.30 -9.64
C ASP A 187 10.56 26.12 -10.85
N ILE A 188 9.43 25.44 -10.69
CA ILE A 188 8.47 25.13 -11.75
C ILE A 188 7.08 24.88 -11.16
N VAL A 189 6.03 25.21 -11.90
CA VAL A 189 4.66 24.84 -11.54
C VAL A 189 4.23 23.64 -12.39
N VAL A 190 3.65 22.64 -11.73
CA VAL A 190 3.17 21.42 -12.40
C VAL A 190 1.76 21.06 -11.93
N ARG A 191 0.90 20.69 -12.88
CA ARG A 191 -0.45 20.17 -12.63
C ARG A 191 -0.64 18.85 -13.35
N PHE A 192 -0.79 17.77 -12.60
CA PHE A 192 -0.94 16.43 -13.17
C PHE A 192 -2.38 15.97 -13.17
N LEU A 193 -2.77 15.24 -14.21
CA LEU A 193 -3.95 14.39 -14.21
C LEU A 193 -3.60 12.95 -13.88
N SER A 194 -4.49 12.28 -13.16
CA SER A 194 -4.40 10.87 -12.88
C SER A 194 -5.78 10.26 -12.96
N ASP A 195 -5.95 9.25 -13.82
CA ASP A 195 -7.26 8.62 -14.06
C ASP A 195 -8.30 9.68 -14.45
N THR A 196 -7.96 10.46 -15.49
CA THR A 196 -8.73 11.59 -16.05
C THR A 196 -9.08 12.73 -15.08
N GLN A 197 -8.60 12.69 -13.84
CA GLN A 197 -8.93 13.68 -12.80
C GLN A 197 -7.70 14.53 -12.43
N PRO A 198 -7.84 15.86 -12.26
CA PRO A 198 -6.82 16.74 -11.70
C PRO A 198 -6.37 16.25 -10.32
N HIS A 199 -5.08 16.00 -10.18
CA HIS A 199 -4.51 15.53 -8.93
C HIS A 199 -4.37 16.68 -7.93
N ARG A 200 -4.81 16.48 -6.69
CA ARG A 200 -4.83 17.55 -5.66
C ARG A 200 -3.43 18.01 -5.21
N ALA A 201 -2.41 17.17 -5.41
CA ALA A 201 -0.99 17.50 -5.21
C ALA A 201 -0.19 17.09 -6.45
N ILE A 202 0.75 16.15 -6.32
CA ILE A 202 1.40 15.48 -7.45
C ILE A 202 1.63 13.99 -7.13
N PRO A 203 1.38 13.05 -8.06
CA PRO A 203 1.77 11.66 -7.85
C PRO A 203 3.29 11.56 -7.69
N LEU A 204 3.77 10.87 -6.65
CA LEU A 204 5.21 10.87 -6.33
C LEU A 204 6.08 10.36 -7.49
N THR A 205 5.66 9.30 -8.18
CA THR A 205 6.40 8.78 -9.34
C THR A 205 6.40 9.76 -10.50
N ALA A 206 5.34 10.57 -10.67
CA ALA A 206 5.30 11.62 -11.68
C ALA A 206 6.26 12.76 -11.31
N ALA A 207 6.34 13.15 -10.03
CA ALA A 207 7.32 14.13 -9.56
C ALA A 207 8.77 13.68 -9.79
N LEU A 208 9.09 12.39 -9.57
CA LEU A 208 10.40 11.84 -9.90
C LEU A 208 10.66 11.86 -11.42
N THR A 209 9.66 11.54 -12.24
CA THR A 209 9.77 11.67 -13.70
C THR A 209 9.95 13.13 -14.13
N THR A 210 9.29 14.09 -13.46
CA THR A 210 9.53 15.52 -13.67
C THR A 210 10.98 15.88 -13.35
N ALA A 211 11.54 15.37 -12.24
CA ALA A 211 12.94 15.60 -11.90
C ALA A 211 13.90 15.04 -12.97
N VAL A 212 13.61 13.85 -13.50
CA VAL A 212 14.39 13.27 -14.61
C VAL A 212 14.28 14.14 -15.85
N ALA A 213 13.06 14.53 -16.25
CA ALA A 213 12.83 15.37 -17.43
C ALA A 213 13.55 16.71 -17.32
N ALA A 214 13.49 17.35 -16.16
CA ALA A 214 14.16 18.61 -15.84
C ALA A 214 15.70 18.55 -15.96
N ARG A 215 16.30 17.36 -15.87
CA ARG A 215 17.74 17.15 -16.04
C ARG A 215 18.14 16.77 -17.46
N ILE A 216 17.18 16.65 -18.38
CA ILE A 216 17.42 16.36 -19.80
C ILE A 216 17.30 17.67 -20.60
N PRO A 217 18.42 18.20 -21.14
CA PRO A 217 18.40 19.45 -21.89
C PRO A 217 17.45 19.41 -23.10
N GLY A 218 16.60 20.44 -23.20
CA GLY A 218 15.67 20.61 -24.30
C GLY A 218 14.32 19.92 -24.13
N THR A 219 14.03 19.29 -22.98
CA THR A 219 12.64 18.88 -22.68
C THR A 219 11.80 20.10 -22.31
N LEU A 220 10.47 19.99 -22.42
CA LEU A 220 9.57 21.05 -21.98
C LEU A 220 9.67 21.33 -20.48
N VAL A 221 9.99 20.32 -19.67
CA VAL A 221 10.16 20.50 -18.23
C VAL A 221 11.39 21.36 -17.94
N GLU A 222 12.52 21.03 -18.57
CA GLU A 222 13.77 21.78 -18.40
C GLU A 222 13.62 23.24 -18.87
N GLN A 223 12.92 23.46 -19.97
CA GLN A 223 12.64 24.81 -20.50
C GLN A 223 11.76 25.68 -19.59
N MET A 224 11.02 25.08 -18.65
CA MET A 224 10.12 25.80 -17.73
C MET A 224 10.73 26.02 -16.34
N LEU A 225 11.95 25.53 -16.10
CA LEU A 225 12.64 25.77 -14.83
C LEU A 225 12.97 27.26 -14.67
N SER A 226 12.96 27.72 -13.42
CA SER A 226 13.57 28.99 -13.04
C SER A 226 15.05 29.00 -13.43
N PRO A 227 15.59 30.16 -13.86
CA PRO A 227 17.00 30.28 -14.25
C PRO A 227 17.93 30.00 -13.07
N GLU A 228 17.52 30.36 -11.86
CA GLU A 228 18.24 30.08 -10.63
C GLU A 228 17.48 29.02 -9.82
N PRO A 229 18.13 27.87 -9.52
CA PRO A 229 17.51 26.86 -8.68
C PRO A 229 17.45 27.33 -7.23
N LEU A 230 16.31 27.12 -6.58
CA LEU A 230 16.11 27.45 -5.17
C LEU A 230 17.00 26.65 -4.22
N MET A 231 17.38 25.44 -4.63
CA MET A 231 18.21 24.54 -3.85
C MET A 231 19.13 23.79 -4.80
N GLU A 232 20.43 23.86 -4.52
CA GLU A 232 21.42 23.17 -5.32
C GLU A 232 21.12 21.66 -5.40
N GLY A 233 21.15 21.12 -6.61
CA GLY A 233 20.87 19.71 -6.86
C GLY A 233 19.40 19.30 -6.76
N ALA A 234 18.49 20.11 -6.22
CA ALA A 234 17.06 19.79 -6.15
C ALA A 234 16.21 20.64 -7.10
N ILE A 235 14.97 20.21 -7.30
CA ILE A 235 13.91 20.93 -8.00
C ILE A 235 12.72 20.97 -7.06
N THR A 236 12.25 22.18 -6.79
CA THR A 236 11.08 22.48 -5.96
C THR A 236 9.88 22.68 -6.87
N ILE A 237 9.04 21.66 -6.97
CA ILE A 237 7.83 21.67 -7.79
C ILE A 237 6.70 22.32 -7.00
N GLY A 238 6.10 23.37 -7.55
CA GLY A 238 4.82 23.93 -7.10
C GLY A 238 3.64 23.14 -7.64
N HIS A 239 2.89 22.49 -6.76
CA HIS A 239 1.68 21.72 -7.07
C HIS A 239 0.45 22.31 -6.35
N ALA A 240 -0.76 21.85 -6.67
CA ALA A 240 -2.00 22.45 -6.16
C ALA A 240 -2.15 22.47 -4.63
N SER A 241 -1.46 21.60 -3.88
CA SER A 241 -1.45 21.60 -2.39
C SER A 241 -0.24 22.30 -1.74
N GLY A 242 0.68 22.91 -2.50
CA GLY A 242 1.97 23.40 -1.95
C GLY A 242 3.17 22.99 -2.80
N ARG A 243 4.28 22.61 -2.17
CA ARG A 243 5.54 22.32 -2.85
C ARG A 243 6.09 20.95 -2.53
N LEU A 244 6.82 20.39 -3.48
CA LEU A 244 7.55 19.14 -3.32
C LEU A 244 8.97 19.27 -3.86
N GLN A 245 9.95 19.00 -3.01
CA GLN A 245 11.35 18.90 -3.41
C GLN A 245 11.68 17.50 -3.92
N VAL A 246 12.24 17.44 -5.11
CA VAL A 246 12.71 16.22 -5.76
C VAL A 246 14.09 16.45 -6.38
N ASN A 247 14.87 15.40 -6.53
CA ASN A 247 16.15 15.44 -7.24
C ASN A 247 16.23 14.25 -8.22
N ALA A 248 16.93 14.43 -9.32
CA ALA A 248 17.42 13.35 -10.16
C ALA A 248 18.92 13.55 -10.40
N THR A 249 19.70 12.53 -10.04
CA THR A 249 21.13 12.44 -10.38
C THR A 249 21.28 11.71 -11.70
N MET A 250 22.02 12.30 -12.63
CA MET A 250 22.26 11.75 -13.96
C MET A 250 23.67 11.15 -14.02
N SER A 251 23.83 10.09 -14.80
CA SER A 251 25.12 9.43 -14.94
C SER A 251 26.16 10.37 -15.54
N GLU A 252 27.38 10.32 -14.99
CA GLU A 252 28.50 11.10 -15.51
C GLU A 252 28.89 10.70 -16.93
N ARG A 253 28.79 9.40 -17.25
CA ARG A 253 29.14 8.86 -18.56
C ARG A 253 28.09 9.17 -19.63
N ASN A 254 26.82 9.21 -19.23
CA ASN A 254 25.72 9.56 -20.12
C ASN A 254 24.68 10.37 -19.35
N LYS A 255 24.68 11.69 -19.55
CA LYS A 255 23.82 12.64 -18.85
C LYS A 255 22.31 12.45 -19.16
N LEU A 256 21.94 11.56 -20.07
CA LEU A 256 20.54 11.18 -20.33
C LEU A 256 20.06 10.03 -19.43
N ILE A 257 20.95 9.30 -18.76
CA ILE A 257 20.60 8.13 -17.94
C ILE A 257 20.51 8.55 -16.48
N PRO A 258 19.32 8.50 -15.84
CA PRO A 258 19.20 8.80 -14.43
C PRO A 258 19.68 7.62 -13.57
N GLU A 259 20.52 7.91 -12.57
CA GLU A 259 21.06 6.93 -11.64
C GLU A 259 20.21 6.82 -10.38
N THR A 260 19.85 7.95 -9.78
CA THR A 260 18.99 8.00 -8.59
C THR A 260 17.97 9.14 -8.70
N GLY A 261 16.72 8.87 -8.37
CA GLY A 261 15.67 9.86 -8.16
C GLY A 261 15.36 9.97 -6.66
N THR A 262 15.55 11.15 -6.08
CA THR A 262 15.47 11.36 -4.62
C THR A 262 14.23 12.18 -4.27
N VAL A 263 13.55 11.79 -3.19
CA VAL A 263 12.53 12.60 -2.54
C VAL A 263 12.71 12.54 -1.03
N TYR A 264 12.31 13.61 -0.35
CA TYR A 264 12.28 13.69 1.11
C TYR A 264 10.83 13.68 1.61
N ARG A 265 10.56 12.89 2.65
CA ARG A 265 9.22 12.70 3.22
C ARG A 265 9.32 12.58 4.74
N THR A 266 8.17 12.47 5.38
CA THR A 266 8.04 12.06 6.79
C THR A 266 7.13 10.82 6.86
N ALA A 267 7.14 10.12 8.00
CA ALA A 267 6.20 9.05 8.31
C ALA A 267 5.94 8.99 9.82
N LYS A 268 4.70 8.64 10.19
CA LYS A 268 4.29 8.43 11.58
C LYS A 268 3.32 7.25 11.65
N ARG A 269 3.52 6.34 12.61
CA ARG A 269 2.53 5.32 12.93
C ARG A 269 1.36 6.00 13.64
N LEU A 270 0.16 5.88 13.08
CA LEU A 270 -1.06 6.46 13.65
C LEU A 270 -1.78 5.50 14.59
N PHE A 271 -1.82 4.21 14.23
CA PHE A 271 -2.50 3.16 14.97
C PHE A 271 -1.82 1.81 14.76
N GLU A 272 -1.97 0.91 15.72
CA GLU A 272 -1.57 -0.51 15.65
C GLU A 272 -2.65 -1.34 16.38
N GLY A 273 -3.16 -2.36 15.70
CA GLY A 273 -4.25 -3.19 16.20
C GLY A 273 -4.75 -4.18 15.13
N GLU A 274 -5.95 -4.70 15.35
CA GLU A 274 -6.59 -5.69 14.47
C GLU A 274 -7.77 -5.04 13.71
N VAL A 275 -7.98 -5.46 12.46
CA VAL A 275 -9.10 -5.01 11.62
C VAL A 275 -10.08 -6.17 11.47
N PHE A 276 -11.36 -5.92 11.72
CA PHE A 276 -12.45 -6.88 11.53
C PHE A 276 -13.21 -6.55 10.23
N TRP A 277 -13.50 -7.55 9.41
CA TRP A 277 -14.31 -7.40 8.20
C TRP A 277 -15.25 -8.61 8.05
N THR A 278 -16.42 -8.41 7.42
CA THR A 278 -17.37 -9.48 7.09
C THR A 278 -17.30 -9.80 5.59
N ASP A 279 -17.15 -11.07 5.25
CA ASP A 279 -17.10 -11.56 3.86
C ASP A 279 -18.49 -12.03 3.44
N ASN A 280 -19.18 -11.26 2.60
CA ASN A 280 -20.52 -11.62 2.12
C ASN A 280 -20.50 -11.79 0.59
N THR A 281 -19.73 -12.75 0.06
CA THR A 281 -19.86 -13.16 -1.35
C THR A 281 -19.75 -14.68 -1.55
N LYS A 282 -20.87 -15.37 -1.37
CA LYS A 282 -21.20 -16.59 -2.14
C LYS A 282 -22.62 -16.41 -2.70
N GLY A 283 -22.72 -15.84 -3.90
CA GLY A 283 -23.98 -15.73 -4.65
C GLY A 283 -23.95 -14.63 -5.71
N THR A 284 -23.89 -15.05 -6.99
CA THR A 284 -24.30 -14.32 -8.22
C THR A 284 -23.99 -12.82 -8.33
N LEU A 285 -22.95 -12.49 -9.11
CA LEU A 285 -22.66 -11.12 -9.56
C LEU A 285 -23.34 -10.87 -10.92
N GLU A 286 -24.38 -10.05 -10.92
CA GLU A 286 -24.76 -9.22 -12.08
C GLU A 286 -24.09 -7.83 -11.91
N PRO A 287 -23.54 -7.19 -12.97
CA PRO A 287 -22.51 -6.17 -12.82
C PRO A 287 -22.96 -4.75 -12.46
N ASN A 288 -24.18 -4.52 -11.95
CA ASN A 288 -24.71 -3.15 -11.91
C ASN A 288 -25.52 -2.68 -10.69
N ASN A 289 -25.50 -3.39 -9.55
CA ASN A 289 -26.13 -2.85 -8.33
C ASN A 289 -25.11 -2.36 -7.30
N MET A 290 -25.05 -1.03 -7.20
CA MET A 290 -24.62 -0.29 -6.02
C MET A 290 -25.38 -0.79 -4.79
N TYR A 291 -24.64 -1.14 -3.74
CA TYR A 291 -25.07 -1.18 -2.33
C TYR A 291 -26.50 -1.65 -2.07
N ASP A 292 -26.88 -2.82 -2.56
CA ASP A 292 -28.09 -3.49 -2.10
C ASP A 292 -27.71 -4.53 -1.04
N SER A 293 -27.94 -4.18 0.23
CA SER A 293 -27.89 -5.14 1.32
C SER A 293 -29.22 -5.89 1.34
N ASN A 294 -29.21 -7.13 0.84
CA ASN A 294 -30.29 -8.11 1.04
C ASN A 294 -30.55 -8.37 2.54
N GLY A 295 -31.24 -7.43 3.20
CA GLY A 295 -31.86 -7.61 4.52
C GLY A 295 -30.94 -7.98 5.68
N ARG A 296 -29.63 -7.69 5.60
CA ARG A 296 -28.72 -7.88 6.75
C ARG A 296 -28.00 -6.59 7.06
N HIS A 297 -28.64 -5.80 7.92
CA HIS A 297 -28.15 -4.52 8.41
C HIS A 297 -26.71 -4.67 8.93
N SER A 298 -25.84 -3.71 8.57
CA SER A 298 -24.43 -3.81 8.91
C SER A 298 -24.25 -3.71 10.43
N LEU A 299 -23.69 -4.76 11.04
CA LEU A 299 -23.29 -4.77 12.45
C LEU A 299 -22.37 -3.60 12.82
N GLY A 300 -21.64 -3.06 11.83
CA GLY A 300 -20.82 -1.85 12.00
C GLY A 300 -21.65 -0.59 12.29
N LEU A 301 -22.85 -0.46 11.71
CA LEU A 301 -23.74 0.66 11.97
C LEU A 301 -24.40 0.55 13.35
N ALA A 302 -24.79 -0.66 13.76
CA ALA A 302 -25.30 -0.93 15.10
C ALA A 302 -24.25 -0.58 16.18
N PHE A 303 -22.99 -1.03 16.00
CA PHE A 303 -21.88 -0.66 16.87
C PHE A 303 -21.67 0.87 16.95
N LEU A 304 -21.79 1.56 15.81
CA LEU A 304 -21.59 3.01 15.76
C LEU A 304 -22.71 3.77 16.48
N LEU A 305 -23.97 3.34 16.35
CA LEU A 305 -25.12 3.90 17.06
C LEU A 305 -25.00 3.67 18.57
N GLU A 306 -24.70 2.45 19.00
CA GLU A 306 -24.53 2.10 20.42
C GLU A 306 -23.33 2.82 21.05
N SER A 307 -22.22 2.97 20.31
CA SER A 307 -21.06 3.75 20.77
C SER A 307 -21.36 5.24 20.96
N ARG A 308 -22.44 5.74 20.35
CA ARG A 308 -22.97 7.10 20.48
C ARG A 308 -24.15 7.19 21.46
N GLY A 309 -24.48 6.09 22.14
CA GLY A 309 -25.61 6.00 23.07
C GLY A 309 -26.98 6.01 22.40
N GLN A 310 -27.04 5.74 21.09
CA GLN A 310 -28.29 5.65 20.33
C GLN A 310 -28.73 4.20 20.21
N SER A 311 -30.04 3.96 20.15
CA SER A 311 -30.58 2.60 20.03
C SER A 311 -30.32 2.04 18.64
N SER A 312 -29.84 0.80 18.59
CA SER A 312 -29.69 0.01 17.36
C SER A 312 -30.93 -0.84 17.04
N SER A 313 -31.91 -0.93 17.94
CA SER A 313 -33.12 -1.74 17.79
C SER A 313 -33.89 -1.54 16.48
N PRO A 314 -34.04 -0.30 15.94
CA PRO A 314 -34.77 -0.07 14.68
C PRO A 314 -34.11 -0.72 13.46
N LEU A 315 -32.83 -1.11 13.54
CA LEU A 315 -32.14 -1.85 12.49
C LEU A 315 -32.53 -3.34 12.43
N PHE A 316 -33.38 -3.81 13.34
CA PHE A 316 -33.68 -5.25 13.50
C PHE A 316 -35.19 -5.54 13.68
N GLU A 317 -36.06 -4.54 13.56
CA GLU A 317 -37.48 -4.63 13.93
C GLU A 317 -38.43 -5.14 12.81
N SER A 318 -37.94 -5.44 11.59
CA SER A 318 -38.81 -5.82 10.46
C SER A 318 -38.91 -7.31 10.13
N ASP A 319 -38.49 -8.23 11.01
CA ASP A 319 -38.51 -9.68 10.73
C ASP A 319 -39.72 -10.44 11.32
N ASP A 320 -40.65 -9.77 12.03
CA ASP A 320 -41.80 -10.41 12.69
C ASP A 320 -43.18 -10.00 12.09
N GLN A 321 -43.34 -10.09 10.76
CA GLN A 321 -44.69 -10.22 10.19
C GLN A 321 -44.80 -11.40 9.21
N PRO A 322 -45.76 -12.33 9.41
CA PRO A 322 -46.01 -13.40 8.46
C PRO A 322 -46.62 -12.85 7.17
N SER A 323 -46.08 -13.31 6.05
CA SER A 323 -46.49 -13.02 4.68
C SER A 323 -48.00 -13.16 4.45
N GLN A 324 -48.66 -12.10 3.97
CA GLN A 324 -49.99 -12.20 3.37
C GLN A 324 -49.87 -12.66 1.89
N PRO A 325 -50.83 -13.46 1.39
CA PRO A 325 -50.84 -13.92 0.00
C PRO A 325 -51.24 -12.77 -0.96
N PRO A 326 -50.94 -12.89 -2.26
CA PRO A 326 -51.14 -11.79 -3.20
C PRO A 326 -52.63 -11.56 -3.45
N VAL A 327 -53.09 -10.33 -3.27
CA VAL A 327 -54.44 -9.89 -3.65
C VAL A 327 -54.38 -9.24 -5.03
N GLU A 328 -55.32 -9.65 -5.87
CA GLU A 328 -55.54 -9.19 -7.25
C GLU A 328 -55.90 -7.69 -7.33
N VAL A 329 -55.65 -7.13 -8.51
CA VAL A 329 -55.84 -5.74 -8.89
C VAL A 329 -57.33 -5.39 -9.06
N GLU A 330 -57.81 -4.36 -8.37
CA GLU A 330 -58.99 -3.59 -8.78
C GLU A 330 -58.77 -2.06 -8.62
N ALA A 331 -59.38 -1.29 -9.52
CA ALA A 331 -59.27 0.16 -9.69
C ALA A 331 -60.15 0.95 -8.67
N PRO A 332 -59.96 2.29 -8.51
CA PRO A 332 -60.22 2.99 -7.25
C PRO A 332 -61.67 3.50 -7.11
N PRO A 333 -62.05 3.93 -5.89
CA PRO A 333 -62.62 5.28 -5.83
C PRO A 333 -62.36 6.11 -4.55
N HIS A 334 -62.44 7.43 -4.75
CA HIS A 334 -62.76 8.54 -3.82
C HIS A 334 -61.71 9.08 -2.82
N THR A 335 -61.37 10.35 -3.07
CA THR A 335 -60.83 11.39 -2.16
C THR A 335 -61.76 11.69 -0.98
N PRO A 336 -61.22 12.17 0.15
CA PRO A 336 -61.52 13.55 0.55
C PRO A 336 -60.37 14.36 1.19
N ASP A 337 -60.38 15.65 0.81
CA ASP A 337 -59.96 16.95 1.37
C ASP A 337 -58.82 17.19 2.40
N PRO A 338 -58.19 18.39 2.35
CA PRO A 338 -56.93 18.71 3.02
C PRO A 338 -57.07 19.61 4.27
N GLU A 339 -56.07 19.61 5.17
CA GLU A 339 -55.54 20.79 5.92
C GLU A 339 -54.49 20.37 6.99
N PRO A 340 -53.67 21.27 7.58
CA PRO A 340 -53.32 22.65 7.18
C PRO A 340 -51.78 22.91 7.16
N GLN A 341 -51.36 23.96 6.43
CA GLN A 341 -49.97 24.47 6.42
C GLN A 341 -49.72 25.47 7.56
N GLN A 342 -48.59 25.32 8.26
CA GLN A 342 -48.12 26.23 9.31
C GLN A 342 -47.65 27.59 8.75
N THR A 343 -47.80 28.65 9.54
CA THR A 343 -47.53 30.05 9.14
C THR A 343 -46.14 30.52 9.57
N LEU A 344 -45.55 31.46 8.81
CA LEU A 344 -44.18 31.97 9.00
C LEU A 344 -43.92 32.63 10.37
N SER A 345 -44.95 33.03 11.12
CA SER A 345 -44.80 33.55 12.49
C SER A 345 -44.44 32.47 13.52
N GLU A 346 -44.71 31.18 13.25
CA GLU A 346 -44.34 30.06 14.13
C GLU A 346 -42.86 29.64 13.96
N VAL A 347 -42.22 30.08 12.87
CA VAL A 347 -40.81 29.81 12.59
C VAL A 347 -39.90 30.83 13.26
N GLU A 348 -40.34 32.08 13.43
CA GLU A 348 -39.54 33.17 14.01
C GLU A 348 -39.48 33.18 15.56
N GLU A 349 -40.39 32.48 16.25
CA GLU A 349 -40.28 32.30 17.72
C GLU A 349 -39.33 31.16 18.13
N ASN A 350 -39.06 30.19 17.25
CA ASN A 350 -38.14 29.08 17.52
C ASN A 350 -36.64 29.44 17.39
N GLU A 351 -36.30 30.65 16.91
CA GLU A 351 -34.91 31.10 16.75
C GLU A 351 -34.37 31.96 17.92
N LYS A 352 -35.15 32.14 19.02
CA LYS A 352 -34.73 32.94 20.19
C LYS A 352 -34.29 32.16 21.43
N GLU A 353 -34.09 30.85 21.35
CA GLU A 353 -33.44 30.11 22.43
C GLU A 353 -31.93 29.92 22.16
N GLU A 354 -31.11 30.68 22.88
CA GLU A 354 -29.66 30.46 22.95
C GLU A 354 -29.37 29.07 23.52
N LYS A 355 -29.12 28.08 22.65
CA LYS A 355 -28.52 26.80 23.07
C LYS A 355 -27.05 27.02 23.41
N GLN A 356 -26.80 27.26 24.68
CA GLN A 356 -25.48 27.25 25.30
C GLN A 356 -24.87 25.85 25.18
N TYR A 357 -24.05 25.61 24.15
CA TYR A 357 -23.31 24.37 24.01
C TYR A 357 -22.22 24.30 25.09
N SER A 358 -22.52 23.66 26.23
CA SER A 358 -21.47 23.23 27.15
C SER A 358 -20.75 22.03 26.55
N ILE A 359 -19.53 22.26 26.05
CA ILE A 359 -18.60 21.16 25.77
C ILE A 359 -18.19 20.61 27.13
N SER A 360 -18.87 19.56 27.59
CA SER A 360 -18.39 18.78 28.73
C SER A 360 -17.13 18.02 28.29
N TYR A 361 -15.98 18.48 28.77
CA TYR A 361 -14.74 17.75 28.65
C TYR A 361 -14.86 16.46 29.47
N ARG A 362 -15.01 15.31 28.82
CA ARG A 362 -14.67 14.04 29.46
C ARG A 362 -13.14 13.97 29.50
N PRO A 363 -12.50 13.98 30.68
CA PRO A 363 -11.07 13.70 30.75
C PRO A 363 -10.84 12.34 30.10
N LEU A 364 -9.83 12.26 29.24
CA LEU A 364 -9.31 10.98 28.78
C LEU A 364 -9.05 10.09 30.00
N PRO A 365 -9.35 8.78 29.92
CA PRO A 365 -8.97 7.87 30.99
C PRO A 365 -7.46 8.00 31.22
N ASP A 366 -7.10 8.17 32.49
CA ASP A 366 -5.74 8.36 32.99
C ASP A 366 -4.70 7.57 32.15
N PRO A 367 -3.65 8.22 31.60
CA PRO A 367 -2.58 7.54 30.89
C PRO A 367 -1.83 6.51 31.75
N HIS A 368 -2.04 6.50 33.07
CA HIS A 368 -1.56 5.49 34.01
C HIS A 368 -2.52 4.31 34.22
N ARG A 369 -3.66 4.23 33.50
CA ARG A 369 -4.51 3.03 33.53
C ARG A 369 -3.76 1.87 32.87
N LYS A 370 -3.08 1.08 33.70
CA LYS A 370 -2.41 -0.18 33.37
C LYS A 370 -3.31 -0.99 32.41
N ARG A 371 -2.98 -0.99 31.13
CA ARG A 371 -3.55 -1.96 30.17
C ARG A 371 -3.05 -3.32 30.62
N ASN A 372 -3.95 -4.14 31.16
CA ASN A 372 -3.66 -5.52 31.46
C ASN A 372 -3.15 -6.20 30.18
N MET A 373 -1.87 -6.57 30.19
CA MET A 373 -1.32 -7.61 29.32
C MET A 373 -2.16 -8.88 29.51
N PRO A 374 -2.27 -9.76 28.49
CA PRO A 374 -2.82 -11.08 28.72
C PRO A 374 -2.07 -11.73 29.89
N LEU A 375 -2.80 -12.09 30.94
CA LEU A 375 -2.29 -12.65 32.20
C LEU A 375 -1.67 -14.05 32.04
N SER A 376 -1.66 -14.61 30.84
CA SER A 376 -1.12 -15.95 30.59
C SER A 376 0.04 -15.95 29.60
N PHE A 377 1.10 -16.67 30.00
CA PHE A 377 2.17 -17.08 29.11
C PHE A 377 1.59 -17.94 27.97
N PRO A 378 2.10 -17.84 26.74
CA PRO A 378 1.66 -18.75 25.67
C PRO A 378 1.91 -20.20 26.08
N ASP A 379 1.01 -21.11 25.68
CA ASP A 379 1.16 -22.56 25.90
C ASP A 379 2.42 -23.06 25.18
N LEU A 380 3.51 -23.11 25.94
CA LEU A 380 4.78 -23.70 25.54
C LEU A 380 4.68 -25.23 25.75
N PRO A 381 5.36 -26.05 24.94
CA PRO A 381 5.40 -27.49 25.16
C PRO A 381 5.99 -27.81 26.54
N ASP A 382 5.38 -28.77 27.25
CA ASP A 382 5.80 -29.23 28.57
C ASP A 382 7.24 -29.77 28.52
N THR A 383 8.17 -28.89 28.84
CA THR A 383 9.59 -29.16 28.90
C THR A 383 10.13 -28.51 30.18
N PRO A 384 11.16 -29.08 30.81
CA PRO A 384 11.73 -28.51 32.03
C PRO A 384 12.11 -27.03 31.90
N LEU A 385 12.58 -26.61 30.71
CA LEU A 385 12.90 -25.22 30.39
C LEU A 385 11.64 -24.33 30.30
N ALA A 386 10.58 -24.80 29.66
CA ALA A 386 9.31 -24.06 29.60
C ALA A 386 8.71 -23.88 30.99
N THR A 387 8.74 -24.92 31.82
CA THR A 387 8.30 -24.86 33.22
C THR A 387 9.14 -23.88 34.04
N ALA A 388 10.47 -23.88 33.86
CA ALA A 388 11.35 -22.94 34.53
C ALA A 388 11.07 -21.48 34.12
N LEU A 389 10.84 -21.23 32.83
CA LEU A 389 10.50 -19.90 32.31
C LEU A 389 9.12 -19.42 32.78
N GLN A 390 8.13 -20.31 32.82
CA GLN A 390 6.81 -20.00 33.38
C GLN A 390 6.89 -19.68 34.88
N LYS A 391 7.66 -20.45 35.65
CA LYS A 391 7.91 -20.18 37.08
C LYS A 391 8.61 -18.84 37.29
N LEU A 392 9.66 -18.57 36.53
CA LEU A 392 10.38 -17.29 36.59
C LEU A 392 9.44 -16.13 36.27
N HIS A 393 8.63 -16.26 35.21
CA HIS A 393 7.65 -15.23 34.85
C HIS A 393 6.62 -14.99 35.95
N ALA A 394 6.06 -16.05 36.55
CA ALA A 394 5.10 -15.93 37.64
C ALA A 394 5.72 -15.23 38.85
N GLN A 395 6.97 -15.57 39.19
CA GLN A 395 7.71 -14.95 40.29
C GLN A 395 8.01 -13.47 40.02
N THR A 396 8.52 -13.12 38.83
CA THR A 396 8.82 -11.71 38.48
C THR A 396 7.56 -10.87 38.39
N THR A 397 6.46 -11.40 37.82
CA THR A 397 5.18 -10.71 37.76
C THR A 397 4.63 -10.45 39.17
N ARG A 398 4.69 -11.45 40.06
CA ARG A 398 4.29 -11.29 41.47
C ARG A 398 5.11 -10.21 42.18
N LEU A 399 6.42 -10.21 41.97
CA LEU A 399 7.39 -9.27 42.56
C LEU A 399 7.18 -7.83 42.05
N LEU A 400 6.82 -7.65 40.78
CA LEU A 400 6.51 -6.35 40.16
C LEU A 400 5.09 -5.85 40.49
N SER A 401 4.15 -6.76 40.80
CA SER A 401 2.76 -6.42 41.11
C SER A 401 2.50 -6.04 42.57
N ASP A 402 3.34 -6.51 43.50
CA ASP A 402 3.22 -6.24 44.92
C ASP A 402 4.48 -5.51 45.45
N PRO A 403 4.41 -4.18 45.64
CA PRO A 403 5.54 -3.38 46.11
C PRO A 403 6.03 -3.78 47.51
N LYS A 404 5.20 -4.45 48.31
CA LYS A 404 5.55 -4.87 49.68
C LYS A 404 6.42 -6.12 49.73
N LEU A 405 6.52 -6.86 48.62
CA LEU A 405 7.42 -8.01 48.48
C LEU A 405 8.85 -7.61 48.09
N ALA A 406 9.05 -6.37 47.64
CA ALA A 406 10.34 -5.85 47.21
C ALA A 406 11.14 -5.33 48.42
N THR A 407 12.33 -5.88 48.66
CA THR A 407 13.23 -5.39 49.72
C THR A 407 14.14 -4.24 49.26
N ARG A 408 14.10 -3.88 47.96
CA ARG A 408 14.85 -2.79 47.30
C ARG A 408 14.08 -2.26 46.09
N GLU A 409 14.32 -1.00 45.73
CA GLU A 409 13.80 -0.42 44.48
C GLU A 409 14.40 -1.13 43.24
N TYR A 410 13.58 -1.32 42.21
CA TYR A 410 14.02 -1.95 40.96
C TYR A 410 14.82 -0.99 40.08
N PRO A 411 15.81 -1.48 39.33
CA PRO A 411 16.42 -0.71 38.26
C PRO A 411 15.35 -0.29 37.25
N PRO A 412 15.33 0.98 36.79
CA PRO A 412 14.28 1.51 35.91
C PRO A 412 14.18 0.75 34.57
N GLU A 413 15.25 0.09 34.14
CA GLU A 413 15.28 -0.67 32.88
C GLU A 413 14.74 -2.10 32.98
N LEU A 414 14.50 -2.62 34.19
CA LEU A 414 14.15 -4.03 34.42
C LEU A 414 12.81 -4.39 33.75
N GLU A 415 11.81 -3.52 33.87
CA GLU A 415 10.50 -3.70 33.25
C GLU A 415 10.59 -3.78 31.72
N SER A 416 11.38 -2.88 31.12
CA SER A 416 11.61 -2.84 29.67
C SER A 416 12.31 -4.11 29.17
N THR A 417 13.23 -4.66 29.97
CA THR A 417 14.01 -5.85 29.64
C THR A 417 13.17 -7.12 29.73
N VAL A 418 12.34 -7.24 30.76
CA VAL A 418 11.34 -8.32 30.89
C VAL A 418 10.36 -8.29 29.72
N ARG A 419 9.88 -7.11 29.34
CA ARG A 419 8.95 -6.94 28.21
C ARG A 419 9.57 -7.32 26.86
N ARG A 420 10.84 -6.95 26.61
CA ARG A 420 11.59 -7.34 25.40
C ARG A 420 11.81 -8.85 25.31
N ALA A 421 12.12 -9.49 26.45
CA ALA A 421 12.28 -10.94 26.52
C ALA A 421 10.96 -11.69 26.22
N GLN A 422 9.84 -11.21 26.77
CA GLN A 422 8.51 -11.78 26.52
C GLN A 422 8.10 -11.70 25.05
N LEU A 423 8.29 -10.54 24.41
CA LEU A 423 7.99 -10.37 22.99
C LEU A 423 8.84 -11.31 22.12
N SER A 424 10.12 -11.47 22.45
CA SER A 424 11.03 -12.37 21.72
C SER A 424 10.59 -13.84 21.80
N ILE A 425 10.09 -14.28 22.97
CA ILE A 425 9.56 -15.64 23.16
C ILE A 425 8.24 -15.82 22.39
N PHE A 426 7.34 -14.84 22.45
CA PHE A 426 6.05 -14.86 21.76
C PHE A 426 6.21 -14.95 20.24
N PHE A 427 7.09 -14.13 19.66
CA PHE A 427 7.36 -14.16 18.22
C PHE A 427 8.12 -15.43 17.80
N GLY A 428 9.01 -15.94 18.65
CA GLY A 428 9.68 -17.23 18.43
C GLY A 428 8.70 -18.41 18.32
N ALA A 429 7.71 -18.49 19.22
CA ALA A 429 6.67 -19.51 19.21
C ALA A 429 5.76 -19.41 17.97
N ARG A 430 5.42 -18.17 17.53
CA ARG A 430 4.60 -17.93 16.34
C ARG A 430 5.31 -18.36 15.05
N ILE A 431 6.61 -18.11 14.93
CA ILE A 431 7.44 -18.57 13.79
C ILE A 431 7.49 -20.10 13.73
N GLN A 432 7.55 -20.77 14.89
CA GLN A 432 7.57 -22.23 14.97
C GLN A 432 6.21 -22.85 14.59
N LYS A 433 5.09 -22.21 14.98
CA LYS A 433 3.73 -22.59 14.58
C LYS A 433 3.49 -22.41 13.08
N GLN A 434 3.98 -21.29 12.50
CA GLN A 434 3.95 -21.04 11.06
C GLN A 434 4.70 -22.13 10.26
N ARG A 435 5.91 -22.50 10.70
CA ARG A 435 6.69 -23.58 10.07
C ARG A 435 5.99 -24.93 10.09
N ARG A 436 5.29 -25.27 11.17
CA ARG A 436 4.50 -26.52 11.26
C ARG A 436 3.30 -26.51 10.30
N SER A 437 2.68 -25.35 10.10
CA SER A 437 1.58 -25.17 9.14
C SER A 437 2.05 -25.30 7.69
N ASP A 438 3.21 -24.70 7.35
CA ASP A 438 3.79 -24.76 6.00
C ASP A 438 4.19 -26.20 5.61
N VAL A 439 4.70 -26.99 6.56
CA VAL A 439 5.04 -28.41 6.33
C VAL A 439 3.78 -29.23 6.05
N LYS A 440 2.71 -29.06 6.84
CA LYS A 440 1.42 -29.75 6.61
C LYS A 440 0.78 -29.36 5.28
N ALA A 441 0.91 -28.10 4.85
CA ALA A 441 0.43 -27.65 3.54
C ALA A 441 1.21 -28.30 2.38
N GLY A 442 2.53 -28.48 2.55
CA GLY A 442 3.38 -29.18 1.59
C GLY A 442 3.04 -30.67 1.45
N GLU A 443 2.76 -31.36 2.56
CA GLU A 443 2.35 -32.77 2.55
C GLU A 443 1.00 -32.97 1.84
N LYS A 444 0.00 -32.12 2.12
CA LYS A 444 -1.29 -32.14 1.41
C LYS A 444 -1.13 -31.92 -0.10
N ALA A 445 -0.26 -31.01 -0.52
CA ALA A 445 -0.03 -30.74 -1.94
C ALA A 445 0.61 -31.93 -2.67
N ILE A 446 1.49 -32.70 -2.00
CA ILE A 446 2.09 -33.92 -2.54
C ILE A 446 1.03 -35.02 -2.68
N GLU A 447 0.14 -35.15 -1.70
CA GLU A 447 -0.95 -36.12 -1.72
C GLU A 447 -1.96 -35.83 -2.84
N SER A 448 -2.36 -34.56 -3.01
CA SER A 448 -3.21 -34.14 -4.13
C SER A 448 -2.56 -34.42 -5.49
N ALA A 449 -1.25 -34.24 -5.62
CA ALA A 449 -0.53 -34.55 -6.86
C ALA A 449 -0.54 -36.05 -7.19
N LYS A 450 -0.41 -36.94 -6.19
CA LYS A 450 -0.50 -38.40 -6.36
C LYS A 450 -1.92 -38.87 -6.70
N ILE A 451 -2.94 -38.14 -6.28
CA ILE A 451 -4.33 -38.42 -6.66
C ILE A 451 -4.55 -38.08 -8.14
N VAL A 452 -4.06 -36.91 -8.59
CA VAL A 452 -4.15 -36.50 -10.00
C VAL A 452 -3.39 -37.48 -10.91
N GLU A 453 -2.21 -37.95 -10.50
CA GLU A 453 -1.43 -38.96 -11.26
C GLU A 453 -2.23 -40.26 -11.46
N ARG A 454 -2.91 -40.76 -10.41
CA ARG A 454 -3.78 -41.94 -10.50
C ARG A 454 -5.03 -41.74 -11.37
N VAL A 455 -5.59 -40.54 -11.40
CA VAL A 455 -6.75 -40.21 -12.26
C VAL A 455 -6.32 -40.18 -13.72
N VAL A 456 -5.14 -39.61 -14.02
CA VAL A 456 -4.60 -39.58 -15.38
C VAL A 456 -4.27 -40.99 -15.87
N GLU A 457 -3.72 -41.87 -15.03
CA GLU A 457 -3.47 -43.27 -15.39
C GLU A 457 -4.78 -44.02 -15.73
N ARG A 458 -5.85 -43.78 -14.96
CA ARG A 458 -7.17 -44.41 -15.18
C ARG A 458 -7.83 -43.96 -16.50
N VAL A 459 -7.74 -42.68 -16.84
CA VAL A 459 -8.28 -42.13 -18.10
C VAL A 459 -7.54 -42.67 -19.33
N VAL A 460 -6.26 -43.04 -19.18
CA VAL A 460 -5.46 -43.65 -20.25
C VAL A 460 -5.83 -45.12 -20.47
N GLU A 461 -6.26 -45.84 -19.43
CA GLU A 461 -6.76 -47.22 -19.56
C GLU A 461 -8.13 -47.27 -20.25
N ASP A 462 -9.06 -46.36 -19.91
CA ASP A 462 -10.41 -46.33 -20.50
C ASP A 462 -10.44 -45.90 -21.98
N THR A 463 -9.44 -45.15 -22.45
CA THR A 463 -9.34 -44.72 -23.86
C THR A 463 -8.64 -45.74 -24.77
N GLY A 464 -8.21 -46.88 -24.23
CA GLY A 464 -7.55 -47.97 -24.96
C GLY A 464 -8.51 -48.97 -25.63
N GLY A 465 -9.82 -48.81 -25.45
CA GLY A 465 -10.82 -49.83 -25.78
C GLY A 465 -11.89 -49.40 -26.78
N GLU A 466 -11.54 -48.97 -27.99
CA GLU A 466 -12.49 -48.97 -29.11
C GLU A 466 -11.80 -49.28 -30.44
N LYS A 467 -12.19 -50.42 -31.03
CA LYS A 467 -11.74 -50.92 -32.33
C LYS A 467 -12.64 -50.36 -33.44
N GLY A 468 -12.05 -49.72 -34.45
CA GLY A 468 -12.72 -49.56 -35.75
C GLY A 468 -12.25 -48.38 -36.60
N GLY A 469 -11.48 -48.66 -37.66
CA GLY A 469 -11.50 -47.94 -38.94
C GLY A 469 -11.10 -46.46 -39.02
N GLU A 470 -9.83 -46.16 -39.26
CA GLU A 470 -9.32 -45.23 -40.30
C GLU A 470 -7.80 -45.06 -40.14
N LYS A 471 -7.03 -45.83 -40.93
CA LYS A 471 -5.56 -45.81 -40.94
C LYS A 471 -5.07 -44.64 -41.80
N GLY A 472 -4.83 -43.48 -41.19
CA GLY A 472 -4.14 -42.38 -41.86
C GLY A 472 -3.81 -41.17 -40.97
N ASN A 473 -4.72 -40.76 -40.10
CA ASN A 473 -4.55 -39.56 -39.26
C ASN A 473 -4.25 -39.85 -37.76
N GLY A 474 -4.39 -41.11 -37.32
CA GLY A 474 -4.26 -41.48 -35.90
C GLY A 474 -2.82 -41.56 -35.35
N GLU A 475 -1.82 -41.84 -36.19
CA GLU A 475 -0.44 -42.02 -35.71
C GLU A 475 0.27 -40.69 -35.41
N MET A 476 -0.02 -39.64 -36.16
CA MET A 476 0.54 -38.30 -35.93
C MET A 476 -0.04 -37.66 -34.66
N SER A 477 -1.35 -37.84 -34.43
CA SER A 477 -2.03 -37.38 -33.20
C SER A 477 -1.56 -38.16 -31.95
N LYS A 478 -1.37 -39.48 -32.06
CA LYS A 478 -0.78 -40.31 -30.98
C LYS A 478 0.68 -39.93 -30.66
N ARG A 479 1.48 -39.56 -31.66
CA ARG A 479 2.86 -39.06 -31.43
C ARG A 479 2.88 -37.69 -30.76
N MET A 480 1.99 -36.79 -31.15
CA MET A 480 1.87 -35.45 -30.56
C MET A 480 1.42 -35.51 -29.10
N MET A 481 0.43 -36.35 -28.77
CA MET A 481 -0.04 -36.55 -27.40
C MET A 481 1.05 -37.17 -26.50
N ARG A 482 1.80 -38.17 -27.00
CA ARG A 482 2.95 -38.75 -26.26
C ARG A 482 4.09 -37.74 -26.04
N SER A 483 4.25 -36.77 -26.94
CA SER A 483 5.24 -35.69 -26.82
C SER A 483 4.84 -34.67 -25.75
N LEU A 484 3.56 -34.28 -25.73
CA LEU A 484 2.98 -33.39 -24.72
C LEU A 484 3.03 -34.02 -23.32
N GLU A 485 2.69 -35.31 -23.22
CA GLU A 485 2.77 -36.07 -21.97
C GLU A 485 4.21 -36.16 -21.43
N LYS A 486 5.20 -36.37 -22.29
CA LYS A 486 6.63 -36.34 -21.92
C LYS A 486 7.05 -34.95 -21.44
N GLN A 487 6.55 -33.87 -22.04
CA GLN A 487 6.84 -32.51 -21.58
C GLN A 487 6.22 -32.19 -20.22
N GLU A 488 4.97 -32.57 -20.00
CA GLU A 488 4.23 -32.43 -18.74
C GLU A 488 4.94 -33.20 -17.60
N LYS A 489 5.22 -34.50 -17.79
CA LYS A 489 5.96 -35.33 -16.82
C LYS A 489 7.34 -34.75 -16.50
N LYS A 490 8.03 -34.16 -17.49
CA LYS A 490 9.33 -33.50 -17.29
C LYS A 490 9.22 -32.19 -16.50
N LYS A 491 8.18 -31.37 -16.75
CA LYS A 491 7.90 -30.14 -15.97
C LYS A 491 7.55 -30.49 -14.52
N MET A 492 6.74 -31.54 -14.30
CA MET A 492 6.33 -31.98 -12.98
C MET A 492 7.50 -32.55 -12.16
N ARG A 493 8.35 -33.41 -12.76
CA ARG A 493 9.59 -33.91 -12.12
C ARG A 493 10.55 -32.77 -11.73
N LYS A 494 10.66 -31.71 -12.55
CA LYS A 494 11.46 -30.52 -12.20
C LYS A 494 10.87 -29.75 -11.01
N ARG A 495 9.55 -29.63 -10.92
CA ARG A 495 8.87 -29.00 -9.78
C ARG A 495 9.07 -29.81 -8.49
N MET A 496 8.94 -31.15 -8.54
CA MET A 496 9.20 -32.03 -7.40
C MET A 496 10.64 -31.94 -6.90
N LYS A 497 11.65 -32.02 -7.79
CA LYS A 497 13.07 -31.86 -7.40
C LYS A 497 13.35 -30.50 -6.74
N LYS A 498 12.68 -29.43 -7.20
CA LYS A 498 12.81 -28.08 -6.61
C LYS A 498 12.19 -28.00 -5.21
N MET A 499 11.08 -28.71 -4.96
CA MET A 499 10.45 -28.79 -3.64
C MET A 499 11.27 -29.64 -2.66
N GLU A 500 11.76 -30.81 -3.09
CA GLU A 500 12.66 -31.64 -2.28
C GLU A 500 13.97 -30.90 -1.94
N SER A 501 14.52 -30.16 -2.89
CA SER A 501 15.70 -29.30 -2.67
C SER A 501 15.46 -28.24 -1.60
N LYS A 502 14.29 -27.59 -1.61
CA LYS A 502 13.91 -26.59 -0.62
C LYS A 502 13.71 -27.21 0.77
N SER A 503 13.08 -28.39 0.82
CA SER A 503 12.88 -29.15 2.07
C SER A 503 14.22 -29.61 2.66
N LYS A 504 15.12 -30.19 1.84
CA LYS A 504 16.47 -30.60 2.27
C LYS A 504 17.31 -29.41 2.75
N LYS A 505 17.27 -28.25 2.08
CA LYS A 505 17.96 -27.02 2.54
C LYS A 505 17.40 -26.50 3.87
N ALA A 506 16.10 -26.59 4.08
CA ALA A 506 15.47 -26.21 5.35
C ALA A 506 15.86 -27.15 6.50
N ALA A 507 15.93 -28.46 6.24
CA ALA A 507 16.39 -29.46 7.22
C ALA A 507 17.88 -29.30 7.56
N TRP A 508 18.74 -29.05 6.55
CA TRP A 508 20.19 -28.90 6.73
C TRP A 508 20.55 -27.60 7.50
N GLY A 509 19.82 -26.51 7.24
CA GLY A 509 19.95 -25.26 8.01
C GLY A 509 19.50 -25.38 9.47
N GLY A 510 18.59 -26.32 9.77
CA GLY A 510 18.20 -26.67 11.14
C GLY A 510 19.27 -27.47 11.88
N LYS A 511 19.93 -28.41 11.19
CA LYS A 511 20.97 -29.29 11.78
C LYS A 511 22.24 -28.52 12.16
N ARG A 512 22.76 -27.65 11.27
CA ARG A 512 23.92 -26.77 11.58
C ARG A 512 23.67 -25.82 12.76
N ARG A 513 22.43 -25.36 12.95
CA ARG A 513 22.06 -24.49 14.09
C ARG A 513 21.97 -25.24 15.42
N ARG A 514 21.75 -26.56 15.38
CA ARG A 514 21.78 -27.44 16.55
C ARG A 514 23.21 -27.81 16.92
N GLU A 515 23.99 -28.27 15.95
CA GLU A 515 25.41 -28.62 16.13
C GLU A 515 26.26 -27.41 16.55
N GLY A 516 25.99 -26.21 15.99
CA GLY A 516 26.67 -24.97 16.40
C GLY A 516 26.21 -24.39 17.75
N ARG A 517 25.09 -24.86 18.32
CA ARG A 517 24.66 -24.51 19.68
C ARG A 517 25.20 -25.50 20.70
N GLU A 518 25.25 -26.79 20.38
CA GLU A 518 25.86 -27.81 21.24
C GLU A 518 27.37 -27.57 21.39
N ALA A 519 28.08 -27.20 20.32
CA ALA A 519 29.50 -26.83 20.39
C ALA A 519 29.79 -25.56 21.22
N LYS A 520 28.82 -24.66 21.37
CA LYS A 520 28.94 -23.44 22.20
C LYS A 520 28.59 -23.67 23.67
N ILE A 521 27.76 -24.67 23.97
CA ILE A 521 27.43 -25.06 25.34
C ILE A 521 28.60 -25.85 25.95
N ASP A 522 29.31 -26.65 25.16
CA ASP A 522 30.47 -27.43 25.63
C ASP A 522 31.71 -26.55 25.90
N TRP A 523 31.87 -25.45 25.16
CA TRP A 523 32.92 -24.43 25.43
C TRP A 523 32.62 -23.52 26.62
N GLY A 524 31.36 -23.47 27.10
CA GLY A 524 30.96 -22.64 28.25
C GLY A 524 31.09 -23.33 29.61
N ASN A 525 31.37 -24.63 29.64
CA ASN A 525 31.49 -25.44 30.86
C ASN A 525 32.93 -25.89 31.18
N ARG A 526 33.92 -25.43 30.40
CA ARG A 526 35.35 -25.48 30.74
C ARG A 526 35.94 -24.08 30.59
N GLY A 527 35.72 -23.25 31.60
CA GLY A 527 36.23 -21.88 31.68
C GLY A 527 36.02 -21.34 33.08
#